data_AF-S9QN31-F1
#
_entry.id   AF-S9QN31-F1
#
_cell.length_a   1.000
_cell.length_b   1.000
_cell.length_c   1.000
_cell.angle_alpha   90.00
_cell.angle_beta   90.00
_cell.angle_gamma   90.00
#
_symmetry.space_group_name_H-M   'P 1'
#
loop_
_entity.id
_entity.type
_entity.pdbx_description
1 polymer ?
#
loop_
_entity_poly.entity_id
_entity_poly.type
_entity_poly.pdbx_seq_one_letter_code
_entity_poly.pdbx_strand_id
1 'polypeptide(L)'
;MAGQAGYEFIGDWAGHDAVEQALLMAGEPSGLIRVGGKAYFTNGIESGWIPTPTPGIYTDPDLADYRRFIPFMSFEAQRGLSGSFFSPDIEAYYCTPWELGYGRSIAFNHDFIGREALEAARDRTRRQRMTLVFDPEDVRRVFGSLSRITGCPISATGSRPGAGLSA
;
A
#
# COMPACT_ATOMS: atom_id res chain seq x y z
N MET A 1 8.28 -6.93 -3.55
CA MET A 1 7.50 -6.06 -2.64
C MET A 1 6.38 -6.86 -1.93
N ALA A 2 6.72 -7.68 -0.94
CA ALA A 2 5.74 -8.42 -0.12
C ALA A 2 6.37 -8.95 1.20
N GLY A 3 7.35 -8.23 1.74
CA GLY A 3 8.06 -8.63 2.97
C GLY A 3 9.02 -9.83 2.84
N GLN A 4 9.10 -10.46 1.67
CA GLN A 4 10.04 -11.55 1.36
C GLN A 4 11.16 -11.09 0.43
N ALA A 5 12.28 -11.82 0.46
CA ALA A 5 13.38 -11.60 -0.48
C ALA A 5 12.89 -11.83 -1.92
N GLY A 6 13.24 -10.91 -2.81
CA GLY A 6 12.82 -10.93 -4.21
C GLY A 6 13.47 -9.81 -4.99
N TYR A 7 13.16 -9.74 -6.28
CA TYR A 7 13.77 -8.81 -7.21
C TYR A 7 12.70 -7.99 -7.93
N GLU A 8 13.09 -6.80 -8.34
CA GLU A 8 12.34 -5.96 -9.28
C GLU A 8 13.16 -5.88 -10.57
N PHE A 9 12.52 -6.18 -11.70
CA PHE A 9 13.14 -6.14 -13.02
C PHE A 9 12.52 -5.01 -13.82
N ILE A 10 13.36 -4.14 -14.36
CA ILE A 10 12.97 -3.02 -15.22
C ILE A 10 13.87 -3.06 -16.45
N GLY A 11 13.28 -2.91 -17.63
CA GLY A 11 14.00 -3.00 -18.90
C GLY A 11 13.19 -2.45 -20.07
N ASP A 12 13.73 -2.58 -21.28
CA ASP A 12 13.04 -2.19 -22.51
C ASP A 12 11.76 -3.01 -22.70
N TRP A 13 10.68 -2.32 -23.07
CA TRP A 13 9.39 -2.93 -23.39
C TRP A 13 9.50 -3.99 -24.50
N ALA A 14 10.40 -3.79 -25.47
CA ALA A 14 10.63 -4.77 -26.53
C ALA A 14 11.06 -6.15 -26.01
N GLY A 15 11.67 -6.21 -24.82
CA GLY A 15 12.08 -7.44 -24.15
C GLY A 15 11.03 -8.06 -23.22
N HIS A 16 9.87 -7.41 -23.03
CA HIS A 16 8.86 -7.79 -22.04
C HIS A 16 8.50 -9.28 -22.12
N ASP A 17 8.04 -9.75 -23.28
CA ASP A 17 7.52 -11.11 -23.44
C ASP A 17 8.61 -12.16 -23.24
N ALA A 18 9.81 -11.90 -23.74
CA ALA A 18 10.94 -12.82 -23.60
C ALA A 18 11.34 -13.00 -22.13
N VAL A 19 11.42 -11.90 -21.37
CA VAL A 19 11.76 -11.92 -19.95
C VAL A 19 10.64 -12.56 -19.13
N GLU A 20 9.39 -12.17 -19.36
CA GLU A 20 8.24 -12.72 -18.63
C GLU A 20 8.14 -14.24 -18.82
N GLN A 21 8.23 -14.73 -20.06
CA GLN A 21 8.16 -16.16 -20.33
C GLN A 21 9.32 -16.92 -19.69
N ALA A 22 10.56 -16.39 -19.75
CA ALA A 22 11.70 -17.01 -19.11
C ALA A 22 11.53 -17.14 -17.59
N LEU A 23 10.99 -16.10 -16.93
CA LEU A 23 10.70 -16.13 -15.49
C LEU A 23 9.61 -17.14 -15.13
N LEU A 24 8.53 -17.21 -15.92
CA LEU A 24 7.44 -18.17 -15.69
C LEU A 24 7.90 -19.61 -15.85
N MET A 25 8.65 -19.90 -16.93
CA MET A 25 9.22 -21.23 -17.16
C MET A 25 10.20 -21.63 -16.06
N ALA A 26 11.10 -20.73 -15.66
CA ALA A 26 12.06 -21.01 -14.58
C ALA A 26 11.37 -21.19 -13.21
N GLY A 27 10.23 -20.53 -12.99
CA GLY A 27 9.48 -20.58 -11.74
C GLY A 27 8.50 -21.75 -11.62
N GLU A 28 8.20 -22.48 -12.69
CA GLU A 28 7.23 -23.58 -12.71
C GLU A 28 7.49 -24.64 -11.62
N PRO A 29 8.73 -25.13 -11.38
CA PRO A 29 8.99 -26.12 -10.32
C PRO A 29 8.70 -25.62 -8.91
N SER A 30 8.64 -24.29 -8.71
CA SER A 30 8.33 -23.65 -7.43
C SER A 30 6.86 -23.24 -7.31
N GLY A 31 6.03 -23.53 -8.32
CA GLY A 31 4.62 -23.13 -8.36
C GLY A 31 4.43 -21.62 -8.56
N LEU A 32 5.36 -20.94 -9.24
CA LEU A 32 5.23 -19.51 -9.53
C LEU A 32 3.99 -19.24 -10.40
N ILE A 33 3.18 -18.26 -9.99
CA ILE A 33 1.99 -17.83 -10.71
C ILE A 33 1.99 -16.32 -10.94
N ARG A 34 1.32 -15.88 -12.01
CA ARG A 34 1.11 -14.46 -12.29
C ARG A 34 0.04 -13.89 -11.36
N VAL A 35 0.34 -12.74 -10.76
CA VAL A 35 -0.63 -11.97 -9.97
C VAL A 35 -1.32 -10.95 -10.88
N GLY A 36 -2.65 -11.01 -10.97
CA GLY A 36 -3.44 -10.06 -11.76
C GLY A 36 -3.69 -8.72 -11.04
N GLY A 37 -4.10 -7.70 -11.79
CA GLY A 37 -4.28 -6.34 -11.28
C GLY A 37 -5.25 -6.20 -10.09
N LYS A 38 -6.25 -7.08 -9.97
CA LYS A 38 -7.18 -7.08 -8.82
C LYS A 38 -6.51 -7.46 -7.50
N ALA A 39 -5.56 -8.40 -7.54
CA ALA A 39 -4.84 -8.87 -6.37
C ALA A 39 -3.57 -8.04 -6.11
N TYR A 40 -2.98 -7.43 -7.14
CA TYR A 40 -1.75 -6.64 -7.02
C TYR A 40 -1.85 -5.56 -5.91
N PHE A 41 -2.93 -4.78 -5.89
CA PHE A 41 -3.10 -3.70 -4.93
C PHE A 41 -3.28 -4.15 -3.48
N THR A 42 -3.61 -5.42 -3.22
CA THR A 42 -3.81 -5.90 -1.84
C THR A 42 -2.48 -6.12 -1.12
N ASN A 43 -1.34 -6.19 -1.83
CA ASN A 43 -0.02 -6.36 -1.21
C ASN A 43 0.36 -5.18 -0.26
N GLY A 44 -0.19 -4.00 -0.51
CA GLY A 44 0.01 -2.81 0.32
C GLY A 44 -0.47 -3.01 1.76
N ILE A 45 -1.52 -3.81 1.94
CA ILE A 45 -2.12 -4.13 3.24
C ILE A 45 -1.13 -4.94 4.10
N GLU A 46 -0.50 -5.95 3.50
CA GLU A 46 0.45 -6.83 4.21
C GLU A 46 1.83 -6.19 4.39
N SER A 47 2.29 -5.42 3.40
CA SER A 47 3.58 -4.72 3.48
C SER A 47 3.55 -3.50 4.40
N GLY A 48 2.36 -2.96 4.69
CA GLY A 48 2.17 -1.76 5.52
C GLY A 48 2.59 -0.47 4.82
N TRP A 49 2.73 -0.47 3.49
CA TRP A 49 3.01 0.74 2.72
C TRP A 49 1.72 1.53 2.44
N ILE A 50 1.74 2.84 2.70
CA ILE A 50 0.62 3.75 2.42
C ILE A 50 0.92 4.43 1.07
N PRO A 51 0.21 4.07 -0.02
CA PRO A 51 0.62 4.43 -1.38
C PRO A 51 0.28 5.88 -1.74
N THR A 52 -0.83 6.41 -1.23
CA THR A 52 -1.38 7.69 -1.69
C THR A 52 -1.82 8.57 -0.52
N PRO A 53 -0.90 9.10 0.31
CA PRO A 53 -1.25 10.16 1.25
C PRO A 53 -1.81 11.39 0.52
N THR A 54 -2.54 12.27 1.22
CA THR A 54 -3.00 13.53 0.63
C THR A 54 -1.80 14.44 0.36
N PRO A 55 -1.66 15.00 -0.86
CA PRO A 55 -0.58 15.93 -1.16
C PRO A 55 -0.65 17.18 -0.26
N GLY A 56 0.42 17.47 0.47
CA GLY A 56 0.52 18.63 1.36
C GLY A 56 0.82 19.93 0.63
N ILE A 57 0.03 20.28 -0.38
CA ILE A 57 0.36 21.35 -1.34
C ILE A 57 -0.69 22.45 -1.48
N TYR A 58 -1.85 22.34 -0.83
CA TYR A 58 -3.01 23.13 -1.22
C TYR A 58 -3.05 24.54 -0.59
N THR A 59 -2.35 24.75 0.52
CA THR A 59 -2.53 25.94 1.37
C THR A 59 -1.30 26.83 1.47
N ASP A 60 -0.09 26.26 1.51
CA ASP A 60 1.14 27.02 1.72
C ASP A 60 1.30 28.12 0.63
N PRO A 61 1.47 29.40 1.01
CA PRO A 61 1.73 30.48 0.06
C PRO A 61 2.96 30.24 -0.83
N ASP A 62 4.01 29.61 -0.31
CA ASP A 62 5.25 29.34 -1.05
C ASP A 62 5.02 28.32 -2.17
N LEU A 63 3.94 27.54 -2.09
CA LEU A 63 3.53 26.57 -3.12
C LEU A 63 2.54 27.15 -4.14
N ALA A 64 2.25 28.46 -4.12
CA ALA A 64 1.31 29.09 -5.04
C ALA A 64 1.72 28.93 -6.51
N ASP A 65 3.01 29.09 -6.83
CA ASP A 65 3.51 28.89 -8.19
C ASP A 65 3.43 27.45 -8.64
N TYR A 66 3.70 26.50 -7.74
CA TYR A 66 3.52 25.08 -8.02
C TYR A 66 2.05 24.76 -8.35
N ARG A 67 1.10 25.30 -7.58
CA ARG A 67 -0.34 25.15 -7.86
C ARG A 67 -0.76 25.80 -9.18
N ARG A 68 -0.14 26.90 -9.59
CA ARG A 68 -0.38 27.53 -10.90
C ARG A 68 0.19 26.71 -12.07
N PHE A 69 1.27 25.98 -11.81
CA PHE A 69 1.96 25.18 -12.82
C PHE A 69 1.22 23.86 -13.13
N ILE A 70 0.66 23.19 -12.12
CA ILE A 70 0.00 21.90 -12.32
C ILE A 70 -1.31 22.02 -13.13
N PRO A 71 -1.55 21.14 -14.13
CA PRO A 71 -2.78 21.19 -14.92
C PRO A 71 -4.03 20.87 -14.11
N PHE A 72 -5.18 21.36 -14.57
CA PHE A 72 -6.48 21.01 -13.98
C PHE A 72 -6.77 19.50 -14.00
N MET A 73 -6.31 18.77 -15.01
CA MET A 73 -6.47 17.31 -15.11
C MET A 73 -5.36 16.51 -14.40
N SER A 74 -4.59 17.17 -13.53
CA SER A 74 -3.59 16.50 -12.69
C SER A 74 -4.24 15.64 -11.62
N PHE A 75 -3.46 14.70 -11.06
CA PHE A 75 -3.90 13.86 -9.95
C PHE A 75 -4.34 14.70 -8.76
N GLU A 76 -3.58 15.75 -8.44
CA GLU A 76 -3.80 16.62 -7.28
C GLU A 76 -5.07 17.45 -7.41
N ALA A 77 -5.46 17.83 -8.63
CA ALA A 77 -6.66 18.62 -8.91
C ALA A 77 -7.93 17.77 -9.04
N GLN A 78 -7.82 16.53 -9.53
CA GLN A 78 -8.97 15.65 -9.78
C GLN A 78 -9.27 14.66 -8.65
N ARG A 79 -8.30 14.42 -7.75
CA ARG A 79 -8.47 13.43 -6.69
C ARG A 79 -9.43 13.92 -5.61
N GLY A 80 -10.56 13.22 -5.47
CA GLY A 80 -11.45 13.35 -4.32
C GLY A 80 -10.87 12.75 -3.04
N LEU A 81 -11.30 13.29 -1.90
CA LEU A 81 -11.12 12.67 -0.59
C LEU A 81 -12.23 11.64 -0.36
N SER A 82 -11.93 10.56 0.35
CA SER A 82 -12.88 9.48 0.62
C SER A 82 -12.66 8.91 2.01
N GLY A 83 -13.74 8.49 2.67
CA GLY A 83 -13.72 7.97 4.03
C GLY A 83 -14.69 8.72 4.94
N SER A 84 -14.74 8.32 6.21
CA SER A 84 -15.62 8.90 7.23
C SER A 84 -15.04 10.13 7.93
N PHE A 85 -13.73 10.38 7.82
CA PHE A 85 -13.11 11.57 8.40
C PHE A 85 -13.48 12.82 7.62
N PHE A 86 -14.05 13.81 8.31
CA PHE A 86 -14.46 15.08 7.75
C PHE A 86 -13.82 16.24 8.52
N SER A 87 -13.18 17.14 7.78
CA SER A 87 -12.70 18.42 8.26
C SER A 87 -12.93 19.47 7.18
N PRO A 88 -13.39 20.70 7.53
CA PRO A 88 -13.45 21.81 6.58
C PRO A 88 -12.04 22.36 6.24
N ASP A 89 -11.04 22.01 7.04
CA ASP A 89 -9.63 22.36 6.82
C ASP A 89 -8.89 21.20 6.12
N ILE A 90 -8.33 21.49 4.94
CA ILE A 90 -7.58 20.53 4.12
C ILE A 90 -6.26 20.10 4.79
N GLU A 91 -5.63 20.96 5.62
CA GLU A 91 -4.36 20.62 6.27
C GLU A 91 -4.53 19.48 7.28
N ALA A 92 -5.74 19.31 7.82
CA ALA A 92 -6.08 18.18 8.70
C ALA A 92 -5.92 16.80 8.02
N TYR A 93 -5.88 16.76 6.68
CA TYR A 93 -5.64 15.54 5.89
C TYR A 93 -4.17 15.29 5.58
N TYR A 94 -3.26 16.22 5.91
CA TYR A 94 -1.84 16.07 5.63
C TYR A 94 -1.18 15.10 6.61
N CYS A 95 -0.13 14.45 6.12
CA CYS A 95 0.68 13.53 6.89
C CYS A 95 2.15 13.93 6.75
N THR A 96 2.88 13.90 7.85
CA THR A 96 4.34 14.07 7.81
C THR A 96 5.02 12.73 7.52
N PRO A 97 6.26 12.73 6.99
CA PRO A 97 7.06 11.52 6.86
C PRO A 97 7.26 10.74 8.17
N TRP A 98 7.25 11.42 9.31
CA TRP A 98 7.33 10.79 10.63
C TRP A 98 6.09 9.92 10.90
N GLU A 99 4.90 10.41 10.55
CA GLU A 99 3.62 9.71 10.76
C GLU A 99 3.46 8.50 9.84
N LEU A 100 4.05 8.58 8.64
CA LEU A 100 4.03 7.50 7.63
C LEU A 100 5.08 6.41 7.90
N GLY A 101 5.92 6.58 8.92
CA GLY A 101 7.00 5.65 9.25
C GLY A 101 8.24 5.78 8.38
N TYR A 102 8.41 6.92 7.68
CA TYR A 102 9.56 7.21 6.80
C TYR A 102 10.71 7.89 7.53
N GLY A 103 10.65 8.03 8.86
CA GLY A 103 11.70 8.69 9.64
C GLY A 103 13.10 8.10 9.46
N ARG A 104 13.21 6.79 9.18
CA ARG A 104 14.49 6.11 8.91
C ARG A 104 15.14 6.52 7.58
N SER A 105 14.36 7.10 6.67
CA SER A 105 14.84 7.57 5.37
C SER A 105 15.25 9.04 5.38
N ILE A 106 15.03 9.76 6.48
CA ILE A 106 15.39 11.17 6.61
C ILE A 106 16.84 11.28 7.06
N ALA A 107 17.64 12.02 6.29
CA ALA A 107 19.03 12.32 6.62
C ALA A 107 19.28 13.84 6.56
N PHE A 108 19.60 14.43 7.70
CA PHE A 108 19.88 15.88 7.84
C PHE A 108 21.32 16.25 7.47
N ASN A 109 21.95 15.49 6.57
CA ASN A 109 23.34 15.67 6.14
C ASN A 109 23.47 16.43 4.81
N HIS A 110 22.37 16.96 4.29
CA HIS A 110 22.31 17.75 3.05
C HIS A 110 21.11 18.72 3.10
N ASP A 111 21.08 19.67 2.18
CA ASP A 111 19.98 20.63 2.07
C ASP A 111 18.86 20.06 1.19
N PHE A 112 17.61 20.24 1.62
CA PHE A 112 16.43 19.84 0.88
C PHE A 112 15.20 20.65 1.34
N ILE A 113 14.18 20.73 0.48
CA ILE A 113 12.94 21.46 0.76
C ILE A 113 12.23 20.85 1.97
N GLY A 114 11.85 21.70 2.93
CA GLY A 114 11.15 21.26 4.14
C GLY A 114 12.04 20.68 5.23
N ARG A 115 13.37 20.79 5.11
CA ARG A 115 14.33 20.33 6.13
C ARG A 115 14.02 20.86 7.53
N GLU A 116 13.94 22.18 7.69
CA GLU A 116 13.68 22.82 8.99
C GLU A 116 12.33 22.39 9.57
N ALA A 117 11.31 22.24 8.72
CA ALA A 117 10.00 21.75 9.13
C ALA A 117 10.07 20.29 9.63
N LEU A 118 10.85 19.42 8.99
CA LEU A 118 11.05 18.04 9.46
C LEU A 118 11.85 17.97 10.76
N GLU A 119 12.87 18.82 10.94
CA GLU A 119 13.60 18.95 12.20
C GLU A 119 12.65 19.36 13.34
N ALA A 120 11.82 20.38 13.11
CA ALA A 120 10.84 20.85 14.10
C ALA A 120 9.71 19.84 14.38
N ALA A 121 9.30 19.06 13.38
CA ALA A 121 8.23 18.07 13.50
C ALA A 121 8.65 16.78 14.21
N ARG A 122 9.97 16.49 14.27
CA ARG A 122 10.53 15.23 14.78
C ARG A 122 9.97 14.86 16.15
N ASP A 123 10.01 15.79 17.10
CA ASP A 123 9.61 15.52 18.49
C ASP A 123 8.16 15.91 18.78
N ARG A 124 7.46 16.52 17.80
CA ARG A 124 6.07 16.95 17.93
C ARG A 124 5.08 15.93 17.39
N THR A 125 5.54 15.03 16.52
CA THR A 125 4.70 14.04 15.88
C THR A 125 4.26 12.97 16.89
N ARG A 126 2.94 12.80 17.03
CA ARG A 126 2.34 11.81 17.95
C ARG A 126 1.69 10.62 17.26
N ARG A 127 1.33 10.75 15.98
CA ARG A 127 0.73 9.67 15.21
C ARG A 127 1.81 8.70 14.74
N GLN A 128 1.48 7.42 14.75
CA GLN A 128 2.35 6.36 14.24
C GLN A 128 1.54 5.48 13.29
N ARG A 129 2.14 5.09 12.17
CA ARG A 129 1.57 4.11 11.25
C ARG A 129 1.36 2.77 11.95
N MET A 130 0.15 2.26 11.90
CA MET A 130 -0.26 0.96 12.44
C MET A 130 -1.12 0.20 11.43
N THR A 131 -1.24 -1.11 11.61
CA THR A 131 -2.21 -1.94 10.89
C THR A 131 -3.46 -2.11 11.76
N LEU A 132 -4.62 -1.70 11.23
CA LEU A 132 -5.90 -1.95 11.89
C LEU A 132 -6.44 -3.30 11.43
N VAL A 133 -6.62 -4.22 12.39
CA VAL A 133 -7.27 -5.51 12.15
C VAL A 133 -8.74 -5.36 12.49
N PHE A 134 -9.61 -5.50 11.49
CA PHE A 134 -11.05 -5.35 11.68
C PHE A 134 -11.65 -6.59 12.33
N ASP A 135 -12.65 -6.37 13.16
CA ASP A 135 -13.42 -7.45 13.76
C ASP A 135 -14.17 -8.24 12.67
N PRO A 136 -14.01 -9.57 12.58
CA PRO A 136 -14.64 -10.38 11.54
C PRO A 136 -16.18 -10.33 11.54
N GLU A 137 -16.80 -10.16 12.70
CA GLU A 137 -18.25 -10.11 12.84
C GLU A 137 -18.80 -8.76 12.33
N ASP A 138 -18.10 -7.66 12.58
CA ASP A 138 -18.41 -6.36 11.99
C ASP A 138 -18.27 -6.37 10.46
N VAL A 139 -17.21 -6.99 9.93
CA VAL A 139 -17.03 -7.17 8.47
C VAL A 139 -18.19 -7.97 7.87
N ARG A 140 -18.59 -9.07 8.53
CA ARG A 140 -19.74 -9.89 8.12
C ARG A 140 -21.06 -9.12 8.17
N ARG A 141 -21.24 -8.22 9.15
CA ARG A 141 -22.43 -7.37 9.25
C ARG A 141 -22.51 -6.38 8.08
N VAL A 142 -21.39 -5.81 7.66
CA VAL A 142 -21.34 -4.82 6.55
C VAL A 142 -21.47 -5.48 5.18
N PHE A 143 -20.74 -6.57 4.94
CA PHE A 143 -20.68 -7.22 3.61
C PHE A 143 -21.63 -8.42 3.47
N GLY A 144 -22.32 -8.82 4.54
CA GLY A 144 -23.13 -10.04 4.61
C GLY A 144 -22.29 -11.30 4.91
N SER A 145 -22.95 -12.46 5.02
CA SER A 145 -22.24 -13.74 5.14
C SER A 145 -21.45 -14.03 3.85
N LEU A 146 -20.13 -14.14 3.95
CA LEU A 146 -19.22 -14.54 2.85
C LEU A 146 -19.46 -15.95 2.30
N SER A 147 -20.51 -16.64 2.75
CA SER A 147 -20.92 -17.99 2.32
C SER A 147 -21.29 -18.14 0.84
N ARG A 148 -21.23 -17.06 0.04
CA ARG A 148 -21.34 -17.09 -1.42
C ARG A 148 -20.00 -17.06 -2.18
N ILE A 149 -18.87 -16.99 -1.48
CA ILE A 149 -17.54 -17.21 -2.10
C ILE A 149 -17.18 -18.70 -1.98
N THR A 150 -18.09 -19.57 -2.40
CA THR A 150 -17.83 -21.00 -2.62
C THR A 150 -17.11 -21.17 -3.95
N GLY A 151 -15.80 -20.99 -3.92
CA GLY A 151 -14.93 -21.19 -5.09
C GLY A 151 -13.45 -20.97 -4.83
N CYS A 152 -13.06 -20.50 -3.63
CA CYS A 152 -11.66 -20.38 -3.25
C CYS A 152 -11.28 -21.57 -2.35
N PRO A 153 -10.45 -22.52 -2.81
CA PRO A 153 -10.00 -23.63 -1.99
C PRO A 153 -8.88 -23.14 -1.08
N ILE A 154 -9.24 -22.44 0.00
CA ILE A 154 -8.36 -22.32 1.15
C ILE A 154 -8.77 -23.45 2.09
N SER A 155 -8.13 -24.61 1.93
CA SER A 155 -8.33 -25.77 2.80
C SER A 155 -7.77 -25.47 4.19
N ALA A 156 -8.59 -24.86 5.03
CA ALA A 156 -8.34 -24.77 6.46
C ALA A 156 -8.78 -26.06 7.17
N THR A 157 -8.12 -27.20 6.90
CA THR A 157 -8.17 -28.39 7.79
C THR A 157 -6.96 -29.28 7.57
N GLY A 158 -5.88 -28.98 8.29
CA GLY A 158 -4.84 -29.97 8.60
C GLY A 158 -5.34 -30.93 9.67
N SER A 159 -6.06 -31.98 9.27
CA SER A 159 -6.23 -33.18 10.09
C SER A 159 -5.87 -34.39 9.23
N ARG A 160 -4.71 -34.99 9.50
CA ARG A 160 -4.24 -36.23 8.85
C ARG A 160 -5.25 -37.35 9.12
N PRO A 161 -5.54 -38.22 8.14
CA PRO A 161 -6.36 -39.41 8.37
C PRO A 161 -5.58 -40.38 9.27
N GLY A 162 -6.14 -40.68 10.42
CA GLY A 162 -5.68 -41.78 11.27
C GLY A 162 -5.90 -43.11 10.54
N ALA A 163 -4.81 -43.85 10.35
CA ALA A 163 -4.85 -45.25 9.99
C ALA A 163 -5.52 -46.04 11.13
N GLY A 164 -6.66 -46.66 10.85
CA GLY A 164 -7.31 -47.64 11.70
C GLY A 164 -7.51 -48.94 10.93
N LEU A 165 -6.67 -49.92 11.23
CA LEU A 165 -6.75 -51.30 10.75
C LEU A 165 -7.95 -52.05 11.37
N SER A 166 -8.56 -52.95 10.58
CA SER A 166 -9.28 -54.20 10.91
C SER A 166 -10.38 -54.17 12.01
N ALA A 167 -11.52 -54.85 11.89
CA ALA A 167 -11.92 -56.03 11.11
C ALA A 167 -13.41 -55.95 10.73
#